data_AF-A0A3P8LI51-F1
#
_entry.id   AF-A0A3P8LI51-F1
#
_cell.length_a   1.000
_cell.length_b   1.000
_cell.length_c   1.000
_cell.angle_alpha   90.00
_cell.angle_beta   90.00
_cell.angle_gamma   90.00
#
_symmetry.space_group_name_H-M   'P 1'
#
loop_
_entity.id
_entity.type
_entity.pdbx_description
1 polymer ?
#
loop_
_entity_poly.entity_id
_entity_poly.type
_entity_poly.pdbx_seq_one_letter_code
_entity_poly.pdbx_strand_id
1 'polypeptide(L)'
;MLLIEKYKEILRKNKFNRKLIIYSALSLVLFTLLFSICLFSTYFLIETIMSKQNVNSKGKLNLIALIFVPFVLLIIVGYILLIFVSKIKIEQYSKNNIFKVFYWYKFYCVLLMKYNDIRKIYWSNKLDKIENNIIDIFYKKNLIPMGSASFVLKYKDFWRKNNDLDFVATDFKYRSNKWLEDDKNFKIIFQNAAALRMTYMSKYKIELMNCKIIPSKFYKVKNNKAIINKYWLLSMKIHQLLKLLTTSRNIDQRWKEKISNTEKDIAFLLAKEKFINSKIVDSFKYLLISNSFFYNFIPLDKFDINDESKNKIIYEYLNNTDYFAENGIVCVAFLINKIFNKLKNDYWICKLIKAINLTVYEGGANHKYVDNLDLTDVKNEALFGMDKKINTETEKKLFFDTLLSKKSLFPAIDKYLSMIKNNDKNSFDIRQLILSEIDRILYER
;
A
#
# COMPACT_ATOMS: atom_id res chain seq x y z
N MET A 1 -9.93 -10.29 14.60
CA MET A 1 -10.63 -11.56 14.90
C MET A 1 -11.48 -12.04 13.72
N LEU A 2 -12.55 -11.33 13.33
CA LEU A 2 -13.51 -11.73 12.28
C LEU A 2 -12.93 -12.19 10.91
N LEU A 3 -11.80 -11.64 10.45
CA LEU A 3 -11.22 -12.01 9.15
C LEU A 3 -10.70 -13.46 9.13
N ILE A 4 -9.90 -13.83 10.14
CA ILE A 4 -9.23 -15.13 10.20
C ILE A 4 -10.27 -16.23 10.48
N GLU A 5 -11.25 -15.97 11.32
CA GLU A 5 -12.35 -16.90 11.60
C GLU A 5 -13.15 -17.25 10.33
N LYS A 6 -13.57 -16.23 9.57
CA LYS A 6 -14.25 -16.43 8.28
C LYS A 6 -13.42 -17.23 7.30
N TYR A 7 -12.11 -16.95 7.24
CA TYR A 7 -11.18 -17.69 6.40
C TYR A 7 -11.07 -19.16 6.81
N LYS A 8 -10.89 -19.45 8.10
CA LYS A 8 -10.84 -20.83 8.62
C LYS A 8 -12.15 -21.57 8.36
N GLU A 9 -13.30 -20.91 8.49
CA GLU A 9 -14.60 -21.49 8.17
C GLU A 9 -14.72 -21.88 6.69
N ILE A 10 -14.29 -21.01 5.77
CA ILE A 10 -14.27 -21.28 4.32
C ILE A 10 -13.41 -22.50 4.02
N LEU A 11 -12.21 -22.59 4.58
CA LEU A 11 -11.32 -23.73 4.37
C LEU A 11 -11.93 -25.02 4.91
N ARG A 12 -12.54 -24.99 6.10
CA ARG A 12 -13.21 -26.17 6.69
C ARG A 12 -14.35 -26.68 5.79
N LYS A 13 -15.17 -25.77 5.25
CA LYS A 13 -16.30 -26.14 4.36
C LYS A 13 -15.86 -26.59 2.97
N ASN A 14 -14.71 -26.13 2.49
CA ASN A 14 -14.23 -26.42 1.14
C ASN A 14 -12.98 -27.31 1.17
N LYS A 15 -12.89 -28.20 2.16
CA LYS A 15 -11.74 -29.07 2.36
C LYS A 15 -11.40 -29.79 1.06
N PHE A 16 -10.16 -29.63 0.64
CA PHE A 16 -9.65 -30.27 -0.55
C PHE A 16 -9.57 -31.79 -0.37
N ASN A 17 -9.98 -32.54 -1.38
CA ASN A 17 -9.88 -33.99 -1.41
C ASN A 17 -9.21 -34.39 -2.73
N ARG A 18 -8.32 -35.40 -2.71
CA ARG A 18 -7.67 -35.95 -3.92
C ARG A 18 -8.67 -36.32 -5.02
N LYS A 19 -9.88 -36.75 -4.66
CA LYS A 19 -10.99 -37.01 -5.62
C LYS A 19 -11.32 -35.79 -6.50
N LEU A 20 -11.18 -34.56 -5.95
CA LEU A 20 -11.43 -33.32 -6.68
C LEU A 20 -10.47 -33.13 -7.86
N ILE A 21 -9.19 -33.50 -7.69
CA ILE A 21 -8.20 -33.43 -8.78
C ILE A 21 -8.61 -34.37 -9.90
N ILE A 22 -8.97 -35.60 -9.55
CA ILE A 22 -9.40 -36.63 -10.50
C ILE A 22 -10.64 -36.15 -11.26
N TYR A 23 -11.67 -35.65 -10.57
CA TYR A 23 -12.86 -35.12 -11.22
C TYR A 23 -12.58 -33.90 -12.10
N SER A 24 -11.64 -33.03 -11.71
CA SER A 24 -11.22 -31.89 -12.52
C SER A 24 -10.54 -32.34 -13.80
N ALA A 25 -9.62 -33.32 -13.70
CA ALA A 25 -8.90 -33.87 -14.84
C ALA A 25 -9.87 -34.59 -15.80
N LEU A 26 -10.77 -35.42 -15.28
CA LEU A 26 -11.81 -36.08 -16.06
C LEU A 26 -12.74 -35.07 -16.76
N SER A 27 -13.17 -34.03 -16.04
CA SER A 27 -14.00 -32.96 -16.63
C SER A 27 -13.26 -32.20 -17.72
N LEU A 28 -11.95 -31.99 -17.59
CA LEU A 28 -11.13 -31.34 -18.61
C LEU A 28 -11.03 -32.20 -19.86
N VAL A 29 -10.77 -33.52 -19.72
CA VAL A 29 -10.75 -34.46 -20.84
C VAL A 29 -12.11 -34.50 -21.55
N LEU A 30 -13.20 -34.60 -20.79
CA LEU A 30 -14.55 -34.59 -21.34
C LEU A 30 -14.86 -33.26 -22.05
N PHE A 31 -14.43 -32.13 -21.49
CA PHE A 31 -14.58 -30.82 -22.12
C PHE A 31 -13.85 -30.76 -23.47
N THR A 32 -12.59 -31.22 -23.53
CA THR A 32 -11.82 -31.24 -24.78
C THR A 32 -12.46 -32.15 -25.83
N LEU A 33 -13.00 -33.30 -25.43
CA LEU A 33 -13.66 -34.22 -26.35
C LEU A 33 -14.97 -33.63 -26.89
N LEU A 34 -15.81 -33.06 -26.03
CA LEU A 34 -17.04 -32.37 -26.43
C LEU A 34 -16.75 -31.16 -27.33
N PHE A 35 -15.68 -30.43 -27.07
CA PHE A 35 -15.25 -29.31 -27.90
C PHE A 35 -14.88 -29.76 -29.32
N SER A 36 -14.11 -30.84 -29.43
CA SER A 36 -13.78 -31.45 -30.73
C SER A 36 -15.02 -31.94 -31.48
N ILE A 37 -15.97 -32.58 -30.77
CA ILE A 37 -17.27 -32.99 -31.36
C ILE A 37 -18.05 -31.77 -31.86
N CYS A 38 -18.12 -30.68 -31.09
CA CYS A 38 -18.77 -29.45 -31.52
C CYS A 38 -18.13 -28.88 -32.81
N LEU A 39 -16.80 -28.84 -32.88
CA LEU A 39 -16.07 -28.38 -34.07
C LEU A 39 -16.37 -29.26 -35.29
N PHE A 40 -16.39 -30.59 -35.10
CA PHE A 40 -16.72 -31.53 -36.16
C PHE A 40 -18.17 -31.37 -36.65
N SER A 41 -19.14 -31.30 -35.72
CA SER A 41 -20.55 -31.10 -36.06
C SER A 41 -20.81 -29.77 -36.79
N THR A 42 -20.10 -28.70 -36.39
CA THR A 42 -20.22 -27.39 -37.06
C THR A 42 -19.58 -27.40 -38.44
N TYR A 43 -18.42 -28.04 -38.62
CA TYR A 43 -17.82 -28.27 -39.94
C TYR A 43 -18.76 -29.02 -40.87
N PHE A 44 -19.32 -30.14 -40.40
CA PHE A 44 -20.25 -30.96 -41.18
C PHE A 44 -21.50 -30.19 -41.63
N LEU A 45 -22.05 -29.35 -40.74
CA LEU A 45 -23.18 -28.48 -41.09
C LEU A 45 -22.82 -27.45 -42.16
N ILE A 46 -21.65 -26.83 -42.09
CA ILE A 46 -21.17 -25.89 -43.11
C ILE A 46 -21.10 -26.58 -44.48
N GLU A 47 -20.52 -27.79 -44.56
CA GLU A 47 -20.49 -28.54 -45.82
C GLU A 47 -21.89 -28.91 -46.33
N THR A 48 -22.78 -29.34 -45.43
CA THR A 48 -24.16 -29.72 -45.81
C THR A 48 -24.94 -28.52 -46.36
N ILE A 49 -24.72 -27.32 -45.81
CA ILE A 49 -25.32 -26.07 -46.32
C ILE A 49 -24.69 -25.68 -47.67
N MET A 50 -23.37 -25.76 -47.80
CA MET A 50 -22.64 -25.37 -49.02
C MET A 50 -22.92 -26.31 -50.20
N SER A 51 -23.23 -27.59 -49.94
CA SER A 51 -23.55 -28.60 -50.97
C SER A 51 -24.96 -28.48 -51.58
N LYS A 52 -25.74 -27.44 -51.25
CA LYS A 52 -27.10 -27.17 -51.80
C LYS A 52 -28.08 -28.36 -51.74
N GLN A 53 -27.95 -29.26 -50.76
CA GLN A 53 -28.94 -30.31 -50.57
C GLN A 53 -30.28 -29.70 -50.10
N ASN A 54 -31.38 -30.06 -50.77
CA ASN A 54 -32.74 -29.73 -50.33
C ASN A 54 -33.08 -30.54 -49.07
N VAL A 55 -32.54 -30.11 -47.93
CA VAL A 55 -32.83 -30.72 -46.64
C VAL A 55 -34.26 -30.36 -46.25
N ASN A 56 -35.12 -31.38 -46.18
CA ASN A 56 -36.49 -31.26 -45.69
C ASN A 56 -36.53 -30.74 -44.24
N SER A 57 -37.67 -30.21 -43.80
CA SER A 57 -37.83 -29.56 -42.47
C SER A 57 -37.39 -30.47 -41.31
N LYS A 58 -37.64 -31.78 -41.42
CA LYS A 58 -37.23 -32.80 -40.44
C LYS A 58 -35.71 -33.01 -40.41
N GLY A 59 -35.05 -33.01 -41.58
CA GLY A 59 -33.60 -33.07 -41.68
C GLY A 59 -32.91 -31.81 -41.14
N LYS A 60 -33.52 -30.62 -41.32
CA LYS A 60 -33.02 -29.37 -40.74
C LYS A 60 -33.05 -29.39 -39.22
N LEU A 61 -34.14 -29.89 -38.62
CA LEU A 61 -34.25 -30.08 -37.17
C LEU A 61 -33.18 -31.04 -36.62
N ASN A 62 -32.92 -32.15 -37.33
CA ASN A 62 -31.87 -33.10 -36.94
C ASN A 62 -30.46 -32.49 -37.04
N LEU A 63 -30.17 -31.69 -38.07
CA LEU A 63 -28.90 -30.97 -38.21
C LEU A 63 -28.69 -29.93 -37.10
N ILE A 64 -29.74 -29.18 -36.74
CA ILE A 64 -29.68 -28.22 -35.63
C ILE A 64 -29.43 -28.96 -34.31
N ALA A 65 -30.09 -30.10 -34.07
CA ALA A 65 -29.89 -30.91 -32.88
C ALA A 65 -28.46 -31.47 -32.78
N LEU A 66 -27.85 -31.86 -33.91
CA LEU A 66 -26.47 -32.37 -34.00
C LEU A 66 -25.43 -31.37 -33.48
N ILE A 67 -25.71 -30.08 -33.57
CA ILE A 67 -24.83 -29.01 -33.04
C ILE A 67 -25.27 -28.62 -31.63
N PHE A 68 -26.57 -28.44 -31.43
CA PHE A 68 -27.10 -27.87 -30.20
C PHE A 68 -26.84 -28.78 -28.99
N VAL A 69 -26.99 -30.09 -29.14
CA VAL A 69 -26.79 -31.05 -28.03
C VAL A 69 -25.33 -31.07 -27.54
N PRO A 70 -24.31 -31.26 -28.40
CA PRO A 70 -22.91 -31.16 -27.98
C PRO A 70 -22.57 -29.79 -27.39
N PHE A 71 -23.12 -28.71 -27.93
CA PHE A 71 -22.87 -27.35 -27.46
C PHE A 71 -23.42 -27.13 -26.04
N VAL A 72 -24.64 -27.59 -25.76
CA VAL A 72 -25.23 -27.51 -24.41
C VAL A 72 -24.41 -28.36 -23.43
N LEU A 73 -24.02 -29.59 -23.81
CA LEU A 73 -23.17 -30.44 -22.97
C LEU A 73 -21.81 -29.80 -22.69
N LEU A 74 -21.19 -29.18 -23.69
CA LEU A 74 -19.93 -28.45 -23.54
C LEU A 74 -20.04 -27.34 -22.50
N ILE A 75 -21.14 -26.57 -22.53
CA ILE A 75 -21.41 -25.51 -21.54
C ILE A 75 -21.55 -26.11 -20.14
N ILE A 76 -22.31 -27.21 -19.99
CA ILE A 76 -22.51 -27.88 -18.69
C ILE A 76 -21.18 -28.39 -18.13
N VAL A 77 -20.37 -29.08 -18.93
CA VAL A 77 -19.07 -29.61 -18.49
C VAL A 77 -18.10 -28.47 -18.19
N GLY A 78 -18.09 -27.41 -19.01
CA GLY A 78 -17.28 -26.21 -18.76
C GLY A 78 -17.67 -25.52 -17.45
N TYR A 79 -18.96 -25.44 -17.15
CA TYR A 79 -19.45 -24.90 -15.88
C TYR A 79 -19.03 -25.75 -14.68
N ILE A 80 -19.13 -27.09 -14.76
CA ILE A 80 -18.64 -28.01 -13.72
C ILE A 80 -17.12 -27.86 -13.52
N LEU A 81 -16.35 -27.76 -14.61
CA LEU A 81 -14.92 -27.54 -14.56
C LEU A 81 -14.57 -26.25 -13.80
N LEU A 82 -15.30 -25.15 -14.05
CA LEU A 82 -15.10 -23.88 -13.34
C LEU A 82 -15.33 -24.02 -11.82
N ILE A 83 -16.32 -24.81 -11.40
CA ILE A 83 -16.58 -25.08 -9.97
C ILE A 83 -15.36 -25.77 -9.35
N PHE A 84 -14.80 -26.78 -10.01
CA PHE A 84 -13.64 -27.50 -9.49
C PHE A 84 -12.37 -26.65 -9.50
N VAL A 85 -12.10 -25.90 -10.57
CA VAL A 85 -10.99 -24.95 -10.64
C VAL A 85 -11.05 -23.97 -9.49
N SER A 86 -12.23 -23.45 -9.16
CA SER A 86 -12.41 -22.52 -8.04
C SER A 86 -12.00 -23.14 -6.70
N LYS A 87 -12.38 -24.40 -6.43
CA LYS A 87 -11.96 -25.12 -5.22
C LYS A 87 -10.45 -25.39 -5.19
N ILE A 88 -9.87 -25.81 -6.32
CA ILE A 88 -8.41 -25.99 -6.42
C ILE A 88 -7.69 -24.67 -6.10
N LYS A 89 -8.18 -23.55 -6.62
CA LYS A 89 -7.60 -22.24 -6.39
C LYS A 89 -7.73 -21.78 -4.94
N ILE A 90 -8.85 -22.06 -4.27
CA ILE A 90 -9.02 -21.83 -2.83
C ILE A 90 -7.94 -22.58 -2.05
N GLU A 91 -7.73 -23.86 -2.33
CA GLU A 91 -6.70 -24.66 -1.67
C GLU A 91 -5.29 -24.14 -1.98
N GLN A 92 -5.00 -23.89 -3.26
CA GLN A 92 -3.70 -23.38 -3.71
C GLN A 92 -3.30 -22.08 -2.99
N TYR A 93 -4.28 -21.21 -2.71
CA TYR A 93 -4.02 -19.93 -2.04
C TYR A 93 -4.20 -19.96 -0.53
N SER A 94 -4.70 -21.06 0.07
CA SER A 94 -4.98 -21.18 1.51
C SER A 94 -3.85 -20.61 2.36
N LYS A 95 -2.69 -21.26 2.37
CA LYS A 95 -1.50 -20.82 3.13
C LYS A 95 -0.88 -19.53 2.58
N ASN A 96 -1.08 -19.23 1.30
CA ASN A 96 -0.33 -18.20 0.60
C ASN A 96 -0.93 -16.79 0.75
N ASN A 97 -2.22 -16.63 0.47
CA ASN A 97 -2.89 -15.34 0.48
C ASN A 97 -4.40 -15.48 0.72
N ILE A 98 -4.82 -15.16 1.94
CA ILE A 98 -6.19 -15.13 2.43
C ILE A 98 -7.15 -14.32 1.53
N PHE A 99 -6.70 -13.20 0.95
CA PHE A 99 -7.56 -12.36 0.10
C PHE A 99 -7.79 -12.97 -1.29
N LYS A 100 -6.83 -13.73 -1.81
CA LYS A 100 -7.05 -14.54 -3.02
C LYS A 100 -8.02 -15.69 -2.76
N VAL A 101 -7.97 -16.29 -1.58
CA VAL A 101 -8.96 -17.30 -1.15
C VAL A 101 -10.37 -16.70 -1.16
N PHE A 102 -10.55 -15.53 -0.56
CA PHE A 102 -11.86 -14.87 -0.58
C PHE A 102 -12.34 -14.53 -2.00
N TYR A 103 -11.45 -14.10 -2.90
CA TYR A 103 -11.79 -13.87 -4.30
C TYR A 103 -12.31 -15.14 -4.98
N TRP A 104 -11.56 -16.24 -4.89
CA TRP A 104 -11.96 -17.52 -5.51
C TRP A 104 -13.19 -18.14 -4.86
N TYR A 105 -13.38 -17.94 -3.56
CA TYR A 105 -14.60 -18.36 -2.88
C TYR A 105 -15.83 -17.54 -3.31
N LYS A 106 -15.71 -16.23 -3.55
CA LYS A 106 -16.79 -15.43 -4.16
C LYS A 106 -17.16 -16.01 -5.52
N PHE A 107 -16.17 -16.27 -6.37
CA PHE A 107 -16.39 -16.85 -7.70
C PHE A 107 -17.07 -18.23 -7.61
N TYR A 108 -16.61 -19.11 -6.71
CA TYR A 108 -17.24 -20.39 -6.42
C TYR A 108 -18.71 -20.26 -5.97
N CYS A 109 -19.00 -19.31 -5.07
CA CYS A 109 -20.37 -19.03 -4.64
C CYS A 109 -21.25 -18.48 -5.76
N VAL A 110 -20.72 -17.65 -6.67
CA VAL A 110 -21.46 -17.18 -7.86
C VAL A 110 -21.83 -18.36 -8.74
N LEU A 111 -20.88 -19.26 -9.02
CA LEU A 111 -21.14 -20.46 -9.80
C LEU A 111 -22.29 -21.26 -9.17
N LEU A 112 -22.22 -21.54 -7.87
CA LEU A 112 -23.27 -22.29 -7.16
C LEU A 112 -24.54 -21.47 -6.81
N MET A 113 -24.66 -20.23 -7.27
CA MET A 113 -25.77 -19.32 -6.95
C MET A 113 -25.99 -19.08 -5.44
N LYS A 114 -24.93 -19.21 -4.62
CA LYS A 114 -24.93 -19.01 -3.16
C LYS A 114 -24.65 -17.55 -2.77
N TYR A 115 -25.50 -16.64 -3.23
CA TYR A 115 -25.30 -15.20 -3.02
C TYR A 115 -25.30 -14.77 -1.54
N ASN A 116 -26.01 -15.49 -0.67
CA ASN A 116 -26.01 -15.23 0.77
C ASN A 116 -24.63 -15.43 1.40
N ASP A 117 -23.85 -16.40 0.93
CA ASP A 117 -22.48 -16.63 1.42
C ASP A 117 -21.51 -15.56 0.91
N ILE A 118 -21.74 -15.02 -0.29
CA ILE A 118 -20.97 -13.87 -0.81
C ILE A 118 -21.15 -12.65 0.09
N ARG A 119 -22.39 -12.36 0.51
CA ARG A 119 -22.69 -11.22 1.39
C ARG A 119 -21.92 -11.31 2.72
N LYS A 120 -21.73 -12.51 3.28
CA LYS A 120 -20.99 -12.71 4.54
C LYS A 120 -19.50 -12.33 4.46
N ILE A 121 -18.91 -12.37 3.26
CA ILE A 121 -17.49 -12.08 3.02
C ILE A 121 -17.28 -10.78 2.22
N TYR A 122 -18.35 -10.06 1.93
CA TYR A 122 -18.24 -8.78 1.27
C TYR A 122 -17.88 -7.71 2.31
N TRP A 123 -16.68 -7.13 2.18
CA TRP A 123 -16.32 -5.92 2.90
C TRP A 123 -16.76 -4.73 2.07
N SER A 124 -17.84 -4.05 2.47
CA SER A 124 -18.12 -2.71 1.99
C SER A 124 -17.42 -1.74 2.93
N ASN A 125 -16.18 -1.36 2.62
CA ASN A 125 -15.58 -0.21 3.25
C ASN A 125 -15.74 0.99 2.33
N LYS A 126 -16.67 1.84 2.74
CA LYS A 126 -16.85 3.16 2.17
C LYS A 126 -16.57 4.15 3.28
N LEU A 127 -15.89 5.22 2.90
CA LEU A 127 -15.86 6.44 3.69
C LEU A 127 -17.31 6.86 3.92
N ASP A 128 -17.68 7.13 5.17
CA ASP A 128 -18.98 7.70 5.48
C ASP A 128 -19.10 9.13 4.90
N LYS A 129 -20.30 9.72 4.98
CA LYS A 129 -20.53 11.07 4.41
C LYS A 129 -19.62 12.12 5.05
N ILE A 130 -19.32 11.98 6.34
CA ILE A 130 -18.50 12.92 7.10
C ILE A 130 -17.02 12.72 6.76
N GLU A 131 -16.53 11.48 6.73
CA GLU A 131 -15.17 11.16 6.29
C GLU A 131 -14.91 11.67 4.87
N ASN A 132 -15.88 11.52 3.96
CA ASN A 132 -15.77 12.09 2.62
C ASN A 132 -15.69 13.62 2.64
N ASN A 133 -16.52 14.28 3.45
CA ASN A 133 -16.48 15.74 3.60
C ASN A 133 -15.13 16.22 4.15
N ILE A 134 -14.58 15.54 5.16
CA ILE A 134 -13.24 15.83 5.69
C ILE A 134 -12.20 15.71 4.58
N ILE A 135 -12.22 14.62 3.81
CA ILE A 135 -11.29 14.43 2.68
C ILE A 135 -11.43 15.54 1.64
N ASP A 136 -12.64 16.00 1.34
CA ASP A 136 -12.89 17.08 0.39
C ASP A 136 -12.37 18.43 0.90
N ILE A 137 -12.55 18.74 2.20
CA ILE A 137 -11.98 19.92 2.86
C ILE A 137 -10.45 19.91 2.75
N PHE A 138 -9.82 18.79 3.15
CA PHE A 138 -8.37 18.63 3.16
C PHE A 138 -7.77 18.64 1.74
N TYR A 139 -8.47 18.07 0.76
CA TYR A 139 -8.05 18.11 -0.63
C TYR A 139 -7.97 19.54 -1.18
N LYS A 140 -8.93 20.42 -0.83
CA LYS A 140 -8.88 21.85 -1.21
C LYS A 140 -7.65 22.57 -0.62
N LYS A 141 -7.06 22.02 0.44
CA LYS A 141 -5.83 22.51 1.07
C LYS A 141 -4.58 21.77 0.59
N ASN A 142 -4.68 21.01 -0.50
CA ASN A 142 -3.59 20.24 -1.11
C ASN A 142 -3.00 19.17 -0.19
N LEU A 143 -3.86 18.60 0.68
CA LEU A 143 -3.54 17.50 1.56
C LEU A 143 -4.11 16.18 1.01
N ILE A 144 -3.36 15.09 1.16
CA ILE A 144 -3.73 13.75 0.69
C ILE A 144 -3.91 12.83 1.89
N PRO A 145 -4.99 12.01 1.93
CA PRO A 145 -5.12 10.99 2.95
C PRO A 145 -4.02 9.91 2.81
N MET A 146 -3.45 9.53 3.95
CA MET A 146 -2.49 8.43 4.15
C MET A 146 -3.13 7.28 4.92
N GLY A 147 -2.31 6.31 5.36
CA GLY A 147 -2.76 5.26 6.27
C GLY A 147 -3.87 4.40 5.68
N SER A 148 -4.82 3.94 6.50
CA SER A 148 -5.96 3.15 6.03
C SER A 148 -6.92 3.95 5.13
N ALA A 149 -7.06 5.25 5.35
CA ALA A 149 -7.97 6.08 4.56
C ALA A 149 -7.58 6.09 3.07
N SER A 150 -6.28 6.12 2.79
CA SER A 150 -5.75 6.00 1.43
C SER A 150 -6.07 4.66 0.76
N PHE A 151 -6.15 3.57 1.53
CA PHE A 151 -6.55 2.25 1.03
C PHE A 151 -8.05 2.20 0.73
N VAL A 152 -8.90 2.69 1.64
CA VAL A 152 -10.36 2.73 1.44
C VAL A 152 -10.73 3.60 0.24
N LEU A 153 -10.08 4.76 0.10
CA LEU A 153 -10.30 5.67 -1.03
C LEU A 153 -9.96 5.00 -2.37
N LYS A 154 -8.91 4.17 -2.39
CA LYS A 154 -8.46 3.48 -3.60
C LYS A 154 -9.22 2.18 -3.88
N TYR A 155 -9.51 1.40 -2.84
CA TYR A 155 -10.10 0.07 -2.92
C TYR A 155 -11.35 0.01 -2.03
N LYS A 156 -12.52 0.05 -2.66
CA LYS A 156 -13.84 0.00 -1.99
C LYS A 156 -14.07 -1.27 -1.15
N ASP A 157 -13.31 -2.32 -1.42
CA ASP A 157 -13.40 -3.60 -0.72
C ASP A 157 -12.22 -3.85 0.23
N PHE A 158 -11.55 -2.77 0.68
CA PHE A 158 -10.53 -2.87 1.70
C PHE A 158 -11.08 -3.54 2.96
N TRP A 159 -10.28 -4.42 3.57
CA TRP A 159 -10.75 -5.45 4.49
C TRP A 159 -11.11 -4.94 5.90
N ARG A 160 -10.68 -3.72 6.26
CA ARG A 160 -10.94 -3.10 7.57
C ARG A 160 -11.28 -1.62 7.46
N LYS A 161 -12.04 -1.13 8.43
CA LYS A 161 -12.40 0.28 8.55
C LYS A 161 -11.17 1.13 8.87
N ASN A 162 -11.29 2.43 8.60
CA ASN A 162 -10.35 3.42 9.08
C ASN A 162 -10.54 3.61 10.58
N ASN A 163 -9.42 3.74 11.30
CA ASN A 163 -9.45 4.10 12.71
C ASN A 163 -9.27 5.62 12.87
N ASP A 164 -8.26 6.16 12.19
CA ASP A 164 -7.91 7.57 12.15
C ASP A 164 -7.77 8.03 10.69
N LEU A 165 -7.89 9.34 10.46
CA LEU A 165 -7.67 9.99 9.17
C LEU A 165 -6.32 10.71 9.18
N ASP A 166 -5.33 10.07 8.57
CA ASP A 166 -3.97 10.62 8.45
C ASP A 166 -3.85 11.45 7.17
N PHE A 167 -3.21 12.61 7.22
CA PHE A 167 -2.97 13.47 6.06
C PHE A 167 -1.52 13.93 5.96
N VAL A 168 -1.09 14.17 4.72
CA VAL A 168 0.22 14.73 4.35
C VAL A 168 0.04 15.73 3.23
N ALA A 169 0.94 16.70 3.12
CA ALA A 169 0.89 17.66 2.03
C ALA A 169 1.40 17.07 0.70
N THR A 170 0.95 17.67 -0.40
CA THR A 170 1.49 17.37 -1.75
C THR A 170 2.77 18.14 -2.07
N ASP A 171 3.01 19.23 -1.34
CA ASP A 171 4.10 20.17 -1.59
C ASP A 171 4.41 20.92 -0.29
N PHE A 172 5.68 21.29 -0.10
CA PHE A 172 6.12 22.02 1.07
C PHE A 172 5.57 23.44 1.14
N LYS A 173 5.06 24.04 0.06
CA LYS A 173 4.44 25.38 0.12
C LYS A 173 3.14 25.44 0.94
N TYR A 174 2.50 24.31 1.20
CA TYR A 174 1.19 24.24 1.87
C TYR A 174 1.34 24.00 3.38
N ARG A 175 1.99 24.93 4.09
CA ARG A 175 2.34 24.80 5.53
C ARG A 175 1.31 25.43 6.47
N SER A 176 0.49 26.36 5.98
CA SER A 176 -0.43 27.12 6.84
C SER A 176 -1.67 26.31 7.20
N ASN A 177 -1.90 26.19 8.51
CA ASN A 177 -3.11 25.57 9.07
C ASN A 177 -4.11 26.62 9.61
N LYS A 178 -3.92 27.91 9.29
CA LYS A 178 -4.81 29.01 9.73
C LYS A 178 -6.28 28.77 9.37
N TRP A 179 -6.52 28.10 8.24
CA TRP A 179 -7.87 27.73 7.80
C TRP A 179 -8.65 26.83 8.76
N LEU A 180 -7.98 26.20 9.75
CA LEU A 180 -8.63 25.43 10.81
C LEU A 180 -9.20 26.32 11.92
N GLU A 181 -8.65 27.53 12.12
CA GLU A 181 -9.11 28.47 13.16
C GLU A 181 -10.51 29.00 12.83
N ASP A 182 -10.84 29.08 11.54
CA ASP A 182 -12.13 29.57 11.04
C ASP A 182 -13.28 28.56 11.19
N ASP A 183 -12.99 27.27 11.43
CA ASP A 183 -14.01 26.20 11.46
C ASP A 183 -14.16 25.59 12.86
N LYS A 184 -15.24 25.99 13.55
CA LYS A 184 -15.61 25.54 14.90
C LYS A 184 -15.79 24.02 15.03
N ASN A 185 -15.92 23.28 13.92
CA ASN A 185 -16.00 21.82 13.97
C ASN A 185 -14.66 21.15 14.26
N PHE A 186 -13.55 21.84 14.05
CA PHE A 186 -12.22 21.34 14.39
C PHE A 186 -11.83 21.74 15.81
N LYS A 187 -11.32 20.76 16.55
CA LYS A 187 -10.67 20.99 17.84
C LYS A 187 -9.24 20.47 17.78
N ILE A 188 -8.27 21.36 17.90
CA ILE A 188 -6.85 20.99 17.98
C ILE A 188 -6.58 20.38 19.36
N ILE A 189 -5.98 19.19 19.36
CA ILE A 189 -5.64 18.43 20.58
C ILE A 189 -4.14 18.56 20.87
N PHE A 190 -3.32 18.51 19.82
CA PHE A 190 -1.87 18.57 19.94
C PHE A 190 -1.29 19.17 18.66
N GLN A 191 -0.26 20.00 18.80
CA GLN A 191 0.40 20.65 17.67
C GLN A 191 1.89 20.81 17.96
N ASN A 192 2.72 20.41 17.00
CA ASN A 192 4.14 20.75 16.94
C ASN A 192 4.60 20.91 15.48
N ALA A 193 5.91 21.12 15.27
CA ALA A 193 6.49 21.27 13.94
C ALA A 193 6.25 20.04 13.03
N ALA A 194 6.26 18.83 13.57
CA ALA A 194 6.11 17.61 12.79
C ALA A 194 4.66 17.23 12.48
N ALA A 195 3.75 17.46 13.43
CA ALA A 195 2.40 16.92 13.41
C ALA A 195 1.38 17.83 14.10
N LEU A 196 0.16 17.79 13.58
CA LEU A 196 -1.03 18.40 14.15
C LEU A 196 -2.09 17.31 14.33
N ARG A 197 -2.57 17.11 15.56
CA ARG A 197 -3.66 16.19 15.89
C ARG A 197 -4.89 16.98 16.27
N MET A 198 -6.01 16.62 15.68
CA MET A 198 -7.28 17.30 15.87
C MET A 198 -8.44 16.31 15.89
N THR A 199 -9.58 16.76 16.39
CA THR A 199 -10.87 16.09 16.18
C THR A 199 -11.79 16.94 15.33
N TYR A 200 -12.57 16.29 14.47
CA TYR A 200 -13.68 16.91 13.74
C TYR A 200 -15.00 16.43 14.34
N MET A 201 -15.87 17.38 14.70
CA MET A 201 -17.16 17.13 15.38
C MET A 201 -17.01 16.23 16.63
N SER A 202 -15.91 16.40 17.38
CA SER A 202 -15.56 15.62 18.58
C SER A 202 -15.47 14.09 18.40
N LYS A 203 -15.57 13.57 17.18
CA LYS A 203 -15.66 12.13 16.90
C LYS A 203 -14.54 11.62 16.02
N TYR A 204 -14.21 12.33 14.94
CA TYR A 204 -13.25 11.86 13.94
C TYR A 204 -11.85 12.35 14.30
N LYS A 205 -10.95 11.41 14.59
CA LYS A 205 -9.55 11.71 14.87
C LYS A 205 -8.80 11.93 13.57
N ILE A 206 -8.07 13.03 13.49
CA ILE A 206 -7.31 13.45 12.32
C ILE A 206 -5.89 13.75 12.76
N GLU A 207 -4.92 13.20 12.03
CA GLU A 207 -3.49 13.51 12.21
C GLU A 207 -2.94 14.08 10.90
N LEU A 208 -2.44 15.31 10.93
CA LEU A 208 -1.78 15.96 9.82
C LEU A 208 -0.27 15.98 10.08
N MET A 209 0.49 15.31 9.24
CA MET A 209 1.96 15.29 9.30
C MET A 209 2.54 16.45 8.48
N ASN A 210 2.66 17.63 9.11
CA ASN A 210 3.08 18.90 8.47
C ASN A 210 4.43 18.82 7.74
N CYS A 211 5.33 17.98 8.26
CA CYS A 211 6.71 17.87 7.77
C CYS A 211 6.86 16.96 6.55
N LYS A 212 5.89 16.07 6.31
CA LYS A 212 5.97 15.03 5.29
C LYS A 212 5.23 15.44 4.04
N ILE A 213 5.75 15.01 2.90
CA ILE A 213 5.06 15.17 1.63
C ILE A 213 5.06 13.87 0.83
N ILE A 214 4.11 13.79 -0.10
CA ILE A 214 4.10 12.78 -1.16
C ILE A 214 4.31 13.50 -2.49
N PRO A 215 5.45 13.28 -3.18
CA PRO A 215 5.70 13.87 -4.49
C PRO A 215 4.62 13.50 -5.52
N SER A 216 4.34 14.41 -6.45
CA SER A 216 3.30 14.28 -7.49
C SER A 216 3.38 12.99 -8.32
N LYS A 217 4.57 12.43 -8.53
CA LYS A 217 4.74 11.14 -9.23
C LYS A 217 4.09 9.95 -8.51
N PHE A 218 3.76 10.09 -7.22
CA PHE A 218 3.21 9.02 -6.39
C PHE A 218 1.71 9.12 -6.12
N TYR A 219 1.01 10.09 -6.70
CA TYR A 219 -0.44 10.16 -6.61
C TYR A 219 -1.06 10.61 -7.93
N LYS A 220 -2.36 10.44 -8.06
CA LYS A 220 -3.15 10.99 -9.17
C LYS A 220 -4.43 11.60 -8.63
N VAL A 221 -4.94 12.63 -9.29
CA VAL A 221 -6.24 13.20 -8.95
C VAL A 221 -7.35 12.44 -9.67
N LYS A 222 -8.40 12.06 -8.96
CA LYS A 222 -9.64 11.50 -9.52
C LYS A 222 -10.82 12.00 -8.70
N ASN A 223 -11.84 12.55 -9.36
CA ASN A 223 -13.05 13.09 -8.73
C ASN A 223 -12.72 14.07 -7.58
N ASN A 224 -11.82 15.04 -7.84
CA ASN A 224 -11.35 16.01 -6.83
C ASN A 224 -10.80 15.36 -5.55
N LYS A 225 -10.20 14.17 -5.66
CA LYS A 225 -9.50 13.50 -4.57
C LYS A 225 -8.15 13.03 -5.06
N ALA A 226 -7.12 13.24 -4.25
CA ALA A 226 -5.79 12.73 -4.52
C ALA A 226 -5.70 11.27 -4.06
N ILE A 227 -5.37 10.37 -4.99
CA ILE A 227 -5.28 8.93 -4.76
C ILE A 227 -3.84 8.48 -4.91
N ILE A 228 -3.28 7.99 -3.81
CA ILE A 228 -1.91 7.46 -3.74
C ILE A 228 -1.75 6.24 -4.66
N ASN A 229 -0.62 6.16 -5.34
CA ASN A 229 -0.29 5.04 -6.21
C ASN A 229 0.02 3.77 -5.40
N LYS A 230 -0.04 2.61 -6.05
CA LYS A 230 0.12 1.33 -5.33
C LYS A 230 1.53 1.11 -4.77
N TYR A 231 2.56 1.64 -5.43
CA TYR A 231 3.95 1.44 -5.03
C TYR A 231 4.28 2.21 -3.75
N TRP A 232 3.75 3.42 -3.60
CA TRP A 232 3.85 4.18 -2.35
C TRP A 232 3.10 3.52 -1.21
N LEU A 233 1.86 3.07 -1.43
CA LEU A 233 1.08 2.33 -0.42
C LEU A 233 1.82 1.09 0.08
N LEU A 234 2.39 0.31 -0.84
CA LEU A 234 3.16 -0.86 -0.48
C LEU A 234 4.45 -0.49 0.27
N SER A 235 5.22 0.47 -0.23
CA SER A 235 6.47 0.91 0.40
C SER A 235 6.25 1.44 1.81
N MET A 236 5.14 2.17 2.03
CA MET A 236 4.72 2.63 3.35
C MET A 236 4.50 1.46 4.31
N LYS A 237 3.83 0.40 3.87
CA LYS A 237 3.58 -0.78 4.71
C LYS A 237 4.83 -1.62 4.93
N ILE A 238 5.71 -1.75 3.94
CA ILE A 238 7.01 -2.41 4.09
C ILE A 238 7.85 -1.66 5.13
N HIS A 239 8.02 -0.34 4.97
CA HIS A 239 8.77 0.47 5.93
C HIS A 239 8.15 0.39 7.33
N GLN A 240 6.83 0.47 7.43
CA GLN A 240 6.12 0.34 8.71
C GLN A 240 6.43 -1.02 9.37
N LEU A 241 6.34 -2.13 8.63
CA LEU A 241 6.62 -3.46 9.15
C LEU A 241 8.07 -3.57 9.64
N LEU A 242 9.04 -3.20 8.80
CA LEU A 242 10.47 -3.28 9.16
C LEU A 242 10.76 -2.48 10.43
N LYS A 243 10.23 -1.26 10.53
CA LYS A 243 10.35 -0.44 11.74
C LYS A 243 9.75 -1.13 12.96
N LEU A 244 8.51 -1.62 12.86
CA LEU A 244 7.82 -2.28 13.98
C LEU A 244 8.58 -3.52 14.49
N LEU A 245 9.23 -4.27 13.60
CA LEU A 245 10.02 -5.44 13.96
C LEU A 245 11.32 -5.07 14.69
N THR A 246 11.94 -3.95 14.31
CA THR A 246 13.25 -3.55 14.85
C THR A 246 13.16 -2.60 16.05
N THR A 247 11.95 -2.23 16.48
CA THR A 247 11.72 -1.40 17.68
C THR A 247 11.85 -2.27 18.93
N SER A 248 12.80 -1.95 19.81
CA SER A 248 13.24 -2.75 20.97
C SER A 248 12.30 -2.79 22.19
N ARG A 249 11.00 -2.53 22.02
CA ARG A 249 10.06 -2.49 23.16
C ARG A 249 9.43 -3.85 23.39
N ASN A 250 9.17 -4.18 24.67
CA ASN A 250 8.29 -5.29 25.05
C ASN A 250 7.04 -5.27 24.18
N ILE A 251 6.90 -6.29 23.33
CA ILE A 251 5.85 -6.34 22.30
C ILE A 251 4.52 -6.57 23.02
N ASP A 252 3.85 -5.47 23.34
CA ASP A 252 2.50 -5.50 23.89
C ASP A 252 1.48 -5.97 22.83
N GLN A 253 0.26 -6.23 23.27
CA GLN A 253 -0.80 -6.72 22.40
C GLN A 253 -1.12 -5.74 21.25
N ARG A 254 -1.04 -4.43 21.50
CA ARG A 254 -1.31 -3.39 20.48
C ARG A 254 -0.25 -3.43 19.38
N TRP A 255 1.00 -3.70 19.73
CA TRP A 255 2.09 -3.84 18.78
C TRP A 255 1.90 -5.05 17.87
N LYS A 256 1.53 -6.21 18.45
CA LYS A 256 1.20 -7.42 17.68
C LYS A 256 0.05 -7.19 16.71
N GLU A 257 -0.99 -6.48 17.15
CA GLU A 257 -2.11 -6.11 16.29
C GLU A 257 -1.69 -5.19 15.14
N LYS A 258 -0.80 -4.23 15.41
CA LYS A 258 -0.29 -3.31 14.39
C LYS A 258 0.58 -4.02 13.35
N ILE A 259 1.42 -4.97 13.77
CA ILE A 259 2.17 -5.85 12.88
C ILE A 259 1.19 -6.67 12.02
N SER A 260 0.25 -7.38 12.65
CA SER A 260 -0.71 -8.23 11.94
C SER A 260 -1.59 -7.45 10.94
N ASN A 261 -2.01 -6.24 11.31
CA ASN A 261 -2.74 -5.35 10.39
C ASN A 261 -1.86 -4.92 9.21
N THR A 262 -0.59 -4.61 9.45
CA THR A 262 0.35 -4.22 8.40
C THR A 262 0.59 -5.36 7.41
N GLU A 263 0.76 -6.59 7.90
CA GLU A 263 0.91 -7.78 7.06
C GLU A 263 -0.33 -8.06 6.21
N LYS A 264 -1.52 -7.96 6.80
CA LYS A 264 -2.79 -8.11 6.07
C LYS A 264 -2.99 -7.00 5.05
N ASP A 265 -2.60 -5.77 5.35
CA ASP A 265 -2.63 -4.67 4.38
C ASP A 265 -1.71 -4.98 3.17
N ILE A 266 -0.54 -5.58 3.41
CA ILE A 266 0.38 -6.03 2.33
C ILE A 266 -0.20 -7.21 1.55
N ALA A 267 -0.72 -8.24 2.23
CA ALA A 267 -1.35 -9.38 1.59
C ALA A 267 -2.56 -8.95 0.74
N PHE A 268 -3.34 -7.97 1.20
CA PHE A 268 -4.44 -7.38 0.45
C PHE A 268 -3.94 -6.73 -0.84
N LEU A 269 -2.89 -5.90 -0.78
CA LEU A 269 -2.30 -5.30 -1.98
C LEU A 269 -1.79 -6.35 -2.97
N LEU A 270 -1.12 -7.40 -2.48
CA LEU A 270 -0.62 -8.51 -3.31
C LEU A 270 -1.73 -9.34 -3.96
N ALA A 271 -2.94 -9.33 -3.41
CA ALA A 271 -4.11 -9.94 -4.03
C ALA A 271 -4.72 -9.07 -5.13
N LYS A 272 -4.59 -7.74 -5.01
CA LYS A 272 -5.20 -6.76 -5.92
C LYS A 272 -4.31 -6.36 -7.09
N GLU A 273 -3.00 -6.31 -6.87
CA GLU A 273 -2.08 -5.61 -7.75
C GLU A 273 -0.85 -6.46 -8.06
N LYS A 274 -0.34 -6.32 -9.29
CA LYS A 274 1.00 -6.78 -9.66
C LYS A 274 2.02 -5.69 -9.35
N PHE A 275 3.17 -6.08 -8.81
CA PHE A 275 4.25 -5.18 -8.43
C PHE A 275 5.54 -5.47 -9.20
N ILE A 276 6.29 -4.40 -9.46
CA ILE A 276 7.62 -4.43 -10.07
C ILE A 276 8.59 -3.97 -8.99
N ASN A 277 9.59 -4.79 -8.69
CA ASN A 277 10.50 -4.55 -7.55
C ASN A 277 11.27 -3.22 -7.68
N SER A 278 11.72 -2.85 -8.87
CA SER A 278 12.43 -1.57 -9.06
C SER A 278 11.57 -0.35 -8.68
N LYS A 279 10.26 -0.38 -9.00
CA LYS A 279 9.33 0.70 -8.63
C LYS A 279 9.00 0.73 -7.13
N ILE A 280 9.01 -0.42 -6.46
CA ILE A 280 8.91 -0.48 -4.99
C ILE A 280 10.15 0.17 -4.37
N VAL A 281 11.34 -0.24 -4.82
CA VAL A 281 12.60 0.29 -4.30
C VAL A 281 12.72 1.80 -4.53
N ASP A 282 12.37 2.29 -5.73
CA ASP A 282 12.29 3.74 -6.00
C ASP A 282 11.33 4.44 -5.02
N SER A 283 10.11 3.93 -4.85
CA SER A 283 9.14 4.50 -3.91
C SER A 283 9.66 4.47 -2.46
N PHE A 284 10.39 3.44 -2.07
CA PHE A 284 10.99 3.30 -0.75
C PHE A 284 12.07 4.37 -0.49
N LYS A 285 12.93 4.68 -1.47
CA LYS A 285 13.94 5.76 -1.38
C LYS A 285 13.29 7.10 -1.05
N TYR A 286 12.24 7.47 -1.79
CA TYR A 286 11.52 8.72 -1.56
C TYR A 286 10.79 8.73 -0.22
N LEU A 287 10.24 7.59 0.20
CA LEU A 287 9.58 7.45 1.48
C LEU A 287 10.57 7.60 2.65
N LEU A 288 11.77 7.04 2.57
CA LEU A 288 12.82 7.20 3.58
C LEU A 288 13.13 8.68 3.83
N ILE A 289 13.33 9.44 2.76
CA ILE A 289 13.59 10.89 2.83
C ILE A 289 12.37 11.63 3.40
N SER A 290 11.15 11.33 2.94
CA SER A 290 9.93 11.96 3.51
C SER A 290 9.76 11.65 5.00
N ASN A 291 10.10 10.44 5.42
CA ASN A 291 10.05 10.02 6.82
C ASN A 291 11.15 10.68 7.67
N SER A 292 12.33 10.95 7.11
CA SER A 292 13.44 11.55 7.87
C SER A 292 13.09 12.94 8.39
N PHE A 293 12.31 13.73 7.62
CA PHE A 293 11.78 15.01 8.11
C PHE A 293 10.97 14.85 9.38
N PHE A 294 10.09 13.83 9.45
CA PHE A 294 9.28 13.59 10.63
C PHE A 294 10.12 13.12 11.83
N TYR A 295 11.07 12.20 11.60
CA TYR A 295 11.89 11.63 12.66
C TYR A 295 12.88 12.63 13.27
N ASN A 296 13.26 13.65 12.51
CA ASN A 296 14.10 14.75 13.01
C ASN A 296 13.40 15.62 14.06
N PHE A 297 12.07 15.60 14.14
CA PHE A 297 11.32 16.34 15.18
C PHE A 297 10.65 15.43 16.20
N ILE A 298 10.49 14.13 15.88
CA ILE A 298 9.87 13.16 16.77
C ILE A 298 10.80 11.95 16.87
N PRO A 299 11.58 11.83 17.97
CA PRO A 299 12.53 10.76 18.14
C PRO A 299 11.77 9.43 18.29
N LEU A 300 11.76 8.65 17.21
CA LEU A 300 11.15 7.33 17.17
C LEU A 300 12.20 6.29 16.80
N ASP A 301 12.04 5.08 17.34
CA ASP A 301 12.94 3.95 17.05
C ASP A 301 13.22 3.78 15.56
N LYS A 302 14.49 3.68 15.19
CA LYS A 302 14.94 3.68 13.79
C LYS A 302 15.01 2.26 13.21
N PHE A 303 14.52 2.11 11.98
CA PHE A 303 14.90 0.99 11.13
C PHE A 303 16.28 1.31 10.53
N ASP A 304 17.23 0.39 10.69
CA ASP A 304 18.55 0.51 10.08
C ASP A 304 18.93 -0.81 9.40
N ILE A 305 19.19 -0.74 8.09
CA ILE A 305 19.58 -1.91 7.30
C ILE A 305 21.08 -2.24 7.44
N ASN A 306 21.86 -1.30 7.99
CA ASN A 306 23.28 -1.49 8.24
C ASN A 306 23.55 -2.10 9.62
N ASP A 307 22.52 -2.21 10.47
CA ASP A 307 22.60 -2.80 11.79
C ASP A 307 22.35 -4.31 11.71
N GLU A 308 23.39 -5.12 11.91
CA GLU A 308 23.33 -6.57 11.81
C GLU A 308 22.36 -7.20 12.83
N SER A 309 22.25 -6.62 14.02
CA SER A 309 21.34 -7.13 15.07
C SER A 309 19.88 -6.99 14.64
N LYS A 310 19.52 -5.82 14.07
CA LYS A 310 18.19 -5.56 13.52
C LYS A 310 17.89 -6.43 12.30
N ASN A 311 18.89 -6.63 11.44
CA ASN A 311 18.77 -7.50 10.29
C ASN A 311 18.48 -8.95 10.71
N LYS A 312 19.15 -9.45 11.75
CA LYS A 312 18.91 -10.79 12.29
C LYS A 312 17.47 -10.97 12.78
N ILE A 313 16.94 -10.00 13.53
CA ILE A 313 15.53 -10.00 13.97
C ILE A 313 14.57 -10.12 12.78
N ILE A 314 14.82 -9.34 11.72
CA ILE A 314 14.00 -9.39 10.50
C ILE A 314 14.08 -10.77 9.83
N TYR A 315 15.28 -11.34 9.69
CA TYR A 315 15.43 -12.67 9.08
C TYR A 315 14.75 -13.77 9.89
N GLU A 316 14.93 -13.78 11.22
CA GLU A 316 14.26 -14.73 12.12
C GLU A 316 12.74 -14.63 12.00
N TYR A 317 12.21 -13.40 11.98
CA TYR A 317 10.78 -13.16 11.78
C TYR A 317 10.28 -13.73 10.44
N LEU A 318 10.97 -13.43 9.35
CA LEU A 318 10.56 -13.86 8.00
C LEU A 318 10.71 -15.36 7.76
N ASN A 319 11.56 -16.04 8.53
CA ASN A 319 11.76 -17.49 8.48
C ASN A 319 10.71 -18.27 9.28
N ASN A 320 9.82 -17.61 10.03
CA ASN A 320 8.72 -18.26 10.74
C ASN A 320 7.60 -18.67 9.77
N THR A 321 7.86 -19.68 8.93
CA THR A 321 6.94 -20.12 7.87
C THR A 321 5.60 -20.58 8.40
N ASP A 322 5.58 -21.21 9.57
CA ASP A 322 4.36 -21.72 10.19
C ASP A 322 3.42 -20.59 10.59
N TYR A 323 3.94 -19.53 11.22
CA TYR A 323 3.16 -18.33 11.51
C TYR A 323 2.48 -17.76 10.26
N PHE A 324 3.23 -17.58 9.18
CA PHE A 324 2.65 -17.02 7.95
C PHE A 324 1.65 -17.98 7.29
N ALA A 325 1.90 -19.29 7.34
CA ALA A 325 1.02 -20.30 6.76
C ALA A 325 -0.31 -20.41 7.52
N GLU A 326 -0.27 -20.42 8.84
CA GLU A 326 -1.46 -20.44 9.70
C GLU A 326 -2.33 -19.19 9.51
N ASN A 327 -1.69 -18.05 9.28
CA ASN A 327 -2.38 -16.79 9.01
C ASN A 327 -2.76 -16.59 7.53
N GLY A 328 -2.40 -17.52 6.64
CA GLY A 328 -2.73 -17.46 5.21
C GLY A 328 -2.05 -16.29 4.49
N ILE A 329 -0.82 -15.94 4.88
CA ILE A 329 -0.10 -14.74 4.41
C ILE A 329 1.37 -15.04 4.05
N VAL A 330 1.72 -16.28 3.68
CA VAL A 330 3.09 -16.65 3.25
C VAL A 330 3.63 -15.74 2.13
N CYS A 331 2.77 -15.23 1.25
CA CYS A 331 3.20 -14.26 0.22
C CYS A 331 3.84 -12.98 0.79
N VAL A 332 3.50 -12.58 2.02
CA VAL A 332 4.08 -11.42 2.70
C VAL A 332 5.54 -11.71 3.03
N ALA A 333 5.84 -12.84 3.68
CA ALA A 333 7.21 -13.24 4.00
C ALA A 333 8.10 -13.27 2.76
N PHE A 334 7.63 -13.90 1.67
CA PHE A 334 8.36 -13.96 0.40
C PHE A 334 8.61 -12.56 -0.20
N LEU A 335 7.60 -11.69 -0.22
CA LEU A 335 7.76 -10.34 -0.73
C LEU A 335 8.78 -9.55 0.11
N ILE A 336 8.61 -9.56 1.43
CA ILE A 336 9.43 -8.78 2.34
C ILE A 336 10.87 -9.27 2.29
N ASN A 337 11.12 -10.58 2.33
CA ASN A 337 12.48 -11.13 2.20
C ASN A 337 13.12 -10.69 0.87
N LYS A 338 12.38 -10.78 -0.24
CA LYS A 338 12.88 -10.35 -1.56
C LYS A 338 13.20 -8.86 -1.62
N ILE A 339 12.34 -8.01 -1.06
CA ILE A 339 12.57 -6.55 -1.06
C ILE A 339 13.69 -6.20 -0.09
N PHE A 340 13.69 -6.76 1.12
CA PHE A 340 14.70 -6.52 2.13
C PHE A 340 16.11 -6.87 1.65
N ASN A 341 16.30 -8.04 1.05
CA ASN A 341 17.60 -8.40 0.45
C ASN A 341 18.01 -7.47 -0.69
N LYS A 342 17.04 -7.00 -1.50
CA LYS A 342 17.32 -6.02 -2.53
C LYS A 342 17.71 -4.66 -1.98
N LEU A 343 17.10 -4.22 -0.87
CA LEU A 343 17.47 -2.99 -0.17
C LEU A 343 18.86 -3.10 0.44
N LYS A 344 19.17 -4.24 1.09
CA LYS A 344 20.45 -4.50 1.77
C LYS A 344 21.64 -4.52 0.80
N ASN A 345 21.39 -4.99 -0.43
CA ASN A 345 22.42 -5.07 -1.47
C ASN A 345 22.47 -3.83 -2.38
N ASP A 346 21.57 -2.85 -2.20
CA ASP A 346 21.60 -1.60 -2.98
C ASP A 346 22.52 -0.59 -2.26
N TYR A 347 23.73 -0.43 -2.81
CA TYR A 347 24.78 0.47 -2.30
C TYR A 347 24.25 1.86 -1.94
N TRP A 348 23.43 2.43 -2.82
CA TRP A 348 22.89 3.78 -2.65
C TRP A 348 21.84 3.86 -1.54
N ILE A 349 21.07 2.79 -1.31
CA ILE A 349 20.11 2.74 -0.21
C ILE A 349 20.83 2.60 1.13
N CYS A 350 21.84 1.73 1.21
CA CYS A 350 22.62 1.56 2.44
C CYS A 350 23.30 2.88 2.83
N LYS A 351 23.90 3.58 1.85
CA LYS A 351 24.42 4.93 2.04
C LYS A 351 23.34 5.93 2.46
N LEU A 352 22.17 5.94 1.83
CA LEU A 352 21.08 6.84 2.19
C LEU A 352 20.59 6.62 3.62
N ILE A 353 20.43 5.37 4.04
CA ILE A 353 20.02 5.03 5.41
C ILE A 353 21.11 5.44 6.40
N LYS A 354 22.39 5.18 6.10
CA LYS A 354 23.52 5.63 6.92
C LYS A 354 23.53 7.16 7.07
N ALA A 355 23.37 7.88 5.96
CA ALA A 355 23.32 9.34 5.96
C ALA A 355 22.14 9.87 6.78
N ILE A 356 20.93 9.32 6.58
CA ILE A 356 19.76 9.66 7.41
C ILE A 356 20.03 9.36 8.88
N ASN A 357 20.68 8.24 9.22
CA ASN A 357 20.97 7.88 10.59
C ASN A 357 21.94 8.85 11.27
N LEU A 358 23.00 9.22 10.57
CA LEU A 358 23.95 10.23 11.04
C LEU A 358 23.29 11.61 11.16
N THR A 359 22.49 12.02 10.18
CA THR A 359 21.85 13.34 10.18
C THR A 359 20.71 13.46 11.18
N VAL A 360 19.88 12.43 11.37
CA VAL A 360 18.62 12.53 12.15
C VAL A 360 18.78 11.97 13.56
N TYR A 361 19.52 10.89 13.73
CA TYR A 361 19.52 10.12 14.99
C TYR A 361 20.80 10.28 15.82
N GLU A 362 21.96 10.42 15.19
CA GLU A 362 23.26 10.49 15.89
C GLU A 362 23.80 11.91 15.97
N GLY A 363 23.63 12.71 14.92
CA GLY A 363 24.16 14.07 14.84
C GLY A 363 23.10 15.15 14.74
N GLY A 364 21.81 14.81 14.78
CA GLY A 364 20.64 15.67 14.58
C GLY A 364 20.97 16.99 13.90
N ALA A 365 20.82 17.15 12.58
CA ALA A 365 21.06 18.45 11.93
C ALA A 365 20.28 19.59 12.62
N ASN A 366 19.16 19.28 13.29
CA ASN A 366 18.52 20.17 14.25
C ASN A 366 19.33 20.45 15.52
N HIS A 367 19.84 19.44 16.21
CA HIS A 367 20.71 19.61 17.36
C HIS A 367 21.98 20.40 16.96
N LYS A 368 22.75 19.92 15.98
CA LYS A 368 24.03 20.55 15.58
C LYS A 368 23.92 22.01 15.09
N TYR A 369 22.79 22.43 14.52
CA TYR A 369 22.67 23.75 13.88
C TYR A 369 21.48 24.60 14.36
N VAL A 370 20.67 24.07 15.27
CA VAL A 370 19.39 24.69 15.71
C VAL A 370 19.21 24.54 17.23
N ASP A 371 20.32 24.44 17.97
CA ASP A 371 20.51 24.13 19.40
C ASP A 371 19.60 24.87 20.44
N ASN A 372 18.72 25.78 20.04
CA ASN A 372 17.88 26.56 20.95
C ASN A 372 16.39 26.60 20.58
N LEU A 373 15.93 25.73 19.67
CA LEU A 373 14.50 25.60 19.41
C LEU A 373 13.88 24.62 20.40
N ASP A 374 13.26 25.13 21.47
CA ASP A 374 12.40 24.31 22.32
C ASP A 374 11.22 23.79 21.47
N LEU A 375 11.35 22.55 21.01
CA LEU A 375 10.38 21.89 20.13
C LEU A 375 9.06 21.57 20.84
N THR A 376 8.98 21.80 22.15
CA THR A 376 7.75 21.67 22.94
C THR A 376 6.98 22.98 23.06
N ASP A 377 7.59 24.13 22.75
CA ASP A 377 6.93 25.43 22.87
C ASP A 377 6.14 25.80 21.60
N VAL A 378 4.82 25.62 21.70
CA VAL A 378 3.81 25.82 20.65
C VAL A 378 3.74 27.28 20.15
N LYS A 379 4.38 28.24 20.85
CA LYS A 379 4.28 29.67 20.57
C LYS A 379 5.21 30.20 19.48
N ASN A 380 6.18 29.41 19.01
CA ASN A 380 7.13 29.89 18.01
C ASN A 380 6.61 29.58 16.58
N GLU A 381 5.86 30.49 15.96
CA GLU A 381 5.27 30.30 14.62
C GLU A 381 6.32 29.92 13.54
N ALA A 382 7.58 30.34 13.72
CA ALA A 382 8.69 29.99 12.81
C ALA A 382 9.01 28.48 12.81
N LEU A 383 8.89 27.82 13.96
CA LEU A 383 9.09 26.37 14.11
C LEU A 383 8.01 25.56 13.39
N PHE A 384 6.78 26.07 13.38
CA PHE A 384 5.66 25.45 12.68
C PHE A 384 5.81 25.53 11.16
N GLY A 385 6.37 26.64 10.65
CA GLY A 385 6.73 26.81 9.25
C GLY A 385 7.93 25.97 8.81
N MET A 386 8.68 25.37 9.75
CA MET A 386 10.01 24.81 9.52
C MET A 386 11.01 25.82 8.97
N ASP A 387 10.80 27.10 9.24
CA ASP A 387 11.65 28.18 8.72
C ASP A 387 12.55 28.69 9.85
N LYS A 388 13.87 28.69 9.61
CA LYS A 388 14.83 29.33 10.50
C LYS A 388 15.12 30.73 9.97
N LYS A 389 14.82 31.75 10.77
CA LYS A 389 15.23 33.13 10.50
C LYS A 389 16.74 33.28 10.72
N ILE A 390 17.38 34.04 9.84
CA ILE A 390 18.79 34.40 9.91
C ILE A 390 18.90 35.84 10.36
N ASN A 391 19.68 36.07 11.42
CA ASN A 391 19.75 37.39 12.05
C ASN A 391 21.07 38.12 11.76
N THR A 392 22.08 37.41 11.22
CA THR A 392 23.41 37.98 10.95
C THR A 392 23.94 37.62 9.56
N GLU A 393 24.79 38.46 9.00
CA GLU A 393 25.45 38.18 7.71
C GLU A 393 26.41 36.98 7.83
N THR A 394 27.00 36.75 9.00
CA THR A 394 27.84 35.57 9.28
C THR A 394 27.04 34.28 9.19
N GLU A 395 25.87 34.21 9.83
CA GLU A 395 24.96 33.06 9.71
C GLU A 395 24.49 32.88 8.26
N LYS A 396 24.20 33.98 7.57
CA LYS A 396 23.77 33.93 6.17
C LYS A 396 24.83 33.30 5.28
N LYS A 397 26.09 33.72 5.42
CA LYS A 397 27.23 33.12 4.71
C LYS A 397 27.38 31.64 5.07
N LEU A 398 27.33 31.30 6.35
CA LEU A 398 27.42 29.90 6.80
C LEU A 398 26.32 29.03 6.19
N PHE A 399 25.05 29.43 6.30
CA PHE A 399 23.95 28.60 5.83
C PHE A 399 23.83 28.61 4.31
N PHE A 400 23.71 29.77 3.67
CA PHE A 400 23.43 29.82 2.23
C PHE A 400 24.64 29.54 1.34
N ASP A 401 25.85 29.88 1.77
CA ASP A 401 27.04 29.72 0.93
C ASP A 401 27.78 28.41 1.23
N THR A 402 27.67 27.89 2.47
CA THR A 402 28.43 26.70 2.89
C THR A 402 27.55 25.46 3.10
N LEU A 403 26.45 25.56 3.85
CA LEU A 403 25.71 24.38 4.32
C LEU A 403 24.52 23.96 3.45
N LEU A 404 23.86 24.89 2.75
CA LEU A 404 22.63 24.62 2.00
C LEU A 404 22.91 24.29 0.54
N SER A 405 22.66 23.04 0.17
CA SER A 405 22.66 22.57 -1.21
C SER A 405 21.39 23.03 -1.94
N LYS A 406 21.56 23.44 -3.20
CA LYS A 406 20.45 23.78 -4.11
C LYS A 406 20.11 22.65 -5.08
N LYS A 407 21.03 21.71 -5.27
CA LYS A 407 20.92 20.56 -6.18
C LYS A 407 21.60 19.36 -5.56
N SER A 408 21.21 18.17 -6.00
CA SER A 408 21.84 16.92 -5.61
C SER A 408 22.01 16.02 -6.85
N LEU A 409 23.09 15.22 -6.87
CA LEU A 409 23.24 14.17 -7.87
C LEU A 409 22.35 12.95 -7.57
N PHE A 410 21.77 12.87 -6.37
CA PHE A 410 20.84 11.83 -5.97
C PHE A 410 19.41 12.23 -6.35
N PRO A 411 18.77 11.59 -7.37
CA PRO A 411 17.54 12.11 -7.96
C PRO A 411 16.37 12.27 -6.98
N ALA A 412 16.32 11.45 -5.93
CA ALA A 412 15.28 11.58 -4.91
C ALA A 412 15.46 12.81 -4.03
N ILE A 413 16.70 13.13 -3.63
CA ILE A 413 17.02 14.33 -2.84
C ILE A 413 16.80 15.57 -3.68
N ASP A 414 17.32 15.58 -4.91
CA ASP A 414 17.14 16.68 -5.85
C ASP A 414 15.67 17.01 -6.08
N LYS A 415 14.83 15.97 -6.17
CA LYS A 415 13.39 16.16 -6.28
C LYS A 415 12.80 16.89 -5.07
N TYR A 416 13.20 16.55 -3.84
CA TYR A 416 12.72 17.26 -2.65
C TYR A 416 13.30 18.68 -2.55
N LEU A 417 14.58 18.88 -2.88
CA LEU A 417 15.20 20.21 -2.93
C LEU A 417 14.46 21.13 -3.90
N SER A 418 14.09 20.63 -5.09
CA SER A 418 13.33 21.41 -6.09
C SER A 418 11.93 21.84 -5.63
N MET A 419 11.39 21.19 -4.58
CA MET A 419 10.08 21.52 -4.02
C MET A 419 10.17 22.54 -2.88
N ILE A 420 11.37 22.81 -2.36
CA ILE A 420 11.60 23.85 -1.36
C ILE A 420 11.86 25.17 -2.09
N LYS A 421 10.98 26.15 -1.90
CA LYS A 421 11.16 27.50 -2.44
C LYS A 421 11.84 28.39 -1.40
N ASN A 422 13.07 28.81 -1.66
CA ASN A 422 13.71 29.89 -0.88
C ASN A 422 13.36 31.22 -1.53
N ASN A 423 12.24 31.82 -1.09
CA ASN A 423 11.83 33.15 -1.56
C ASN A 423 12.33 34.27 -0.63
N ASP A 424 12.78 33.96 0.58
CA ASP A 424 13.29 34.95 1.54
C ASP A 424 14.81 34.85 1.66
N LYS A 425 15.49 36.01 1.58
CA LYS A 425 16.95 36.11 1.72
C LYS A 425 17.42 35.92 3.16
N ASN A 426 16.51 36.06 4.14
CA ASN A 426 16.82 36.05 5.57
C ASN A 426 16.19 34.86 6.30
N SER A 427 15.74 33.83 5.59
CA SER A 427 15.29 32.58 6.23
C SER A 427 15.45 31.38 5.31
N PHE A 428 15.56 30.18 5.89
CA PHE A 428 15.60 28.94 5.12
C PHE A 428 14.71 27.86 5.75
N ASP A 429 14.24 26.93 4.92
CA ASP A 429 13.51 25.75 5.36
C ASP A 429 14.46 24.71 5.96
N ILE A 430 14.26 24.34 7.22
CA ILE A 430 15.06 23.35 7.96
C ILE A 430 15.18 22.03 7.19
N ARG A 431 14.15 21.64 6.41
CA ARG A 431 14.23 20.43 5.58
C ARG A 431 15.30 20.52 4.51
N GLN A 432 15.61 21.71 4.01
CA GLN A 432 16.71 21.91 3.09
C GLN A 432 18.04 21.62 3.76
N LEU A 433 18.23 22.04 5.01
CA LEU A 433 19.42 21.72 5.78
C LEU A 433 19.55 20.20 6.00
N ILE A 434 18.47 19.53 6.40
CA ILE A 434 18.44 18.06 6.55
C ILE A 434 18.83 17.39 5.22
N LEU A 435 18.25 17.82 4.10
CA LEU A 435 18.57 17.26 2.77
C LEU A 435 20.02 17.51 2.38
N SER A 436 20.55 18.70 2.66
CA SER A 436 21.93 19.08 2.32
C SER A 436 22.94 18.27 3.13
N GLU A 437 22.68 18.03 4.41
CA GLU A 437 23.51 17.18 5.25
C GLU A 437 23.44 15.70 4.84
N ILE A 438 22.25 15.19 4.51
CA ILE A 438 22.12 13.83 3.96
C ILE A 438 22.91 13.72 2.66
N ASP A 439 22.81 14.71 1.77
CA ASP A 439 23.51 14.73 0.49
C ASP A 439 25.03 14.78 0.67
N ARG A 440 25.54 15.63 1.57
CA ARG A 440 26.96 15.70 1.91
C ARG A 440 27.49 14.33 2.37
N ILE A 441 26.82 13.71 3.35
CA ILE A 441 27.24 12.42 3.93
C ILE A 441 27.12 11.27 2.91
N LEU A 442 26.16 11.33 1.98
CA LEU A 442 26.02 10.33 0.91
C LEU A 442 27.28 10.23 0.04
N TYR A 443 27.94 11.36 -0.22
CA TYR A 443 29.10 11.45 -1.11
C TYR A 443 30.45 11.48 -0.37
N GLU A 444 30.44 11.65 0.94
CA GLU A 444 31.63 11.43 1.78
C GLU A 444 32.06 9.94 1.71
N ARG A 445 33.37 9.73 1.64
CA ARG A 445 33.99 8.42 1.42
C ARG A 445 34.01 7.59 2.70
#